data_AF-A0A9L0IP73-F1
#
_entry.id   AF-A0A9L0IP73-F1
#
_cell.length_a   1.000
_cell.length_b   1.000
_cell.length_c   1.000
_cell.angle_alpha   90.00
_cell.angle_beta   90.00
_cell.angle_gamma   90.00
#
_symmetry.space_group_name_H-M   'P 1'
#
loop_
_entity.id
_entity.type
_entity.pdbx_description
1 polymer ?
#
loop_
_entity_poly.entity_id
_entity_poly.type
_entity_poly.pdbx_seq_one_letter_code
_entity_poly.pdbx_strand_id
1 'polypeptide(L)'
;MCDVTQPKAPKGKTVGWEKKVIHPYSRKADQIMREAHRQEKNERLKNEEELRLNLVDEKLQWFQNHFDPQKVGYSKKDACELTDRCLNRFNSEQEQTELHNSIKDRQGGRAVPRRQSASARRSVSNSGYEGYKDACGLEVPDAVNADNLKTLREQDFDLKKLPSTTMRKTCANDALPKKCWKKTVTTVDKDLEELELKDDSALNALDAEMTSVA
;
A
#
# COMPACT_ATOMS: atom_id res chain seq x y z
N MET A 1 8.77 -68.82 -38.23
CA MET A 1 9.60 -68.70 -37.01
C MET A 1 9.95 -67.24 -36.87
N CYS A 2 9.45 -66.57 -35.84
CA CYS A 2 9.74 -65.16 -35.57
C CYS A 2 10.62 -65.11 -34.33
N ASP A 3 11.87 -64.64 -34.49
CA ASP A 3 12.80 -64.46 -33.38
C ASP A 3 12.33 -63.28 -32.50
N VAL A 4 12.00 -63.58 -31.26
CA VAL A 4 11.68 -62.59 -30.23
C VAL A 4 13.00 -62.05 -29.68
N THR A 5 13.44 -60.90 -30.18
CA THR A 5 14.60 -60.18 -29.63
C THR A 5 14.22 -59.54 -28.31
N GLN A 6 14.63 -60.13 -27.19
CA GLN A 6 14.45 -59.53 -25.87
C GLN A 6 15.29 -58.26 -25.71
N PRO A 7 14.76 -57.18 -25.11
CA PRO A 7 15.55 -55.99 -24.81
C PRO A 7 16.55 -56.29 -23.69
N LYS A 8 17.82 -55.99 -23.96
CA LYS A 8 18.93 -56.18 -23.02
C LYS A 8 18.71 -55.31 -21.79
N ALA A 9 18.71 -55.93 -20.60
CA ALA A 9 18.56 -55.23 -19.33
C ALA A 9 19.63 -54.13 -19.17
N PRO A 10 19.27 -52.93 -18.68
CA PRO A 10 20.24 -51.88 -18.44
C PRO A 10 21.18 -52.34 -17.32
N LYS A 11 22.47 -52.53 -17.67
CA LYS A 11 23.52 -52.87 -16.72
C LYS A 11 23.60 -51.74 -15.69
N GLY A 12 23.12 -52.02 -14.48
CA GLY A 12 23.35 -51.18 -13.32
C GLY A 12 24.84 -51.14 -12.97
N LYS A 13 25.31 -49.92 -12.67
CA LYS A 13 26.30 -49.52 -11.65
C LYS A 13 27.13 -48.35 -12.17
N THR A 14 27.05 -47.23 -11.47
CA THR A 14 28.25 -46.55 -10.96
C THR A 14 27.89 -45.79 -9.69
N VAL A 15 27.99 -46.52 -8.59
CA VAL A 15 28.38 -45.99 -7.28
C VAL A 15 29.80 -45.44 -7.46
N GLY A 16 30.02 -44.14 -7.23
CA GLY A 16 31.37 -43.56 -7.17
C GLY A 16 31.89 -42.85 -8.43
N TRP A 17 31.10 -42.02 -9.11
CA TRP A 17 31.71 -40.97 -9.94
C TRP A 17 31.94 -39.73 -9.09
N GLU A 18 33.16 -39.62 -8.56
CA GLU A 18 33.75 -38.31 -8.29
C GLU A 18 33.48 -37.40 -9.49
N LYS A 19 33.17 -36.13 -9.24
CA LYS A 19 32.76 -35.16 -10.27
C LYS A 19 33.86 -35.04 -11.33
N LYS A 20 33.77 -35.86 -12.38
CA LYS A 20 34.70 -35.83 -13.51
C LYS A 20 34.70 -34.43 -14.09
N VAL A 21 35.88 -33.91 -14.41
CA VAL A 21 36.05 -32.62 -15.10
C VAL A 21 35.20 -32.67 -16.38
N ILE A 22 34.19 -31.81 -16.45
CA ILE A 22 33.26 -31.74 -17.59
C ILE A 22 33.81 -30.71 -18.57
N HIS A 23 33.95 -31.08 -19.83
CA HIS A 23 34.34 -30.14 -20.88
C HIS A 23 33.26 -29.06 -21.07
N PRO A 24 33.62 -27.77 -21.23
CA PRO A 24 32.65 -26.65 -21.27
C PRO A 24 31.58 -26.78 -22.36
N TYR A 25 31.92 -27.36 -23.51
CA TYR A 25 30.99 -27.56 -24.64
C TYR A 25 30.33 -28.96 -24.65
N SER A 26 30.34 -29.68 -23.54
CA SER A 26 29.67 -30.98 -23.43
C SER A 26 28.17 -30.82 -23.19
N ARG A 27 27.36 -31.75 -23.71
CA ARG A 27 25.92 -31.84 -23.38
C ARG A 27 25.65 -31.84 -21.87
N LYS A 28 26.56 -32.42 -21.07
CA LYS A 28 26.45 -32.44 -19.61
C LYS A 28 26.68 -31.05 -19.01
N ALA A 29 27.58 -30.24 -19.58
CA ALA A 29 27.78 -28.84 -19.18
C ALA A 29 26.55 -28.00 -19.54
N ASP A 30 25.97 -28.19 -20.73
CA ASP A 30 24.73 -27.50 -21.13
C ASP A 30 23.57 -27.82 -20.19
N GLN A 31 23.44 -29.08 -19.75
CA GLN A 31 22.41 -29.48 -18.78
C GLN A 31 22.59 -28.79 -17.43
N ILE A 32 23.82 -28.74 -16.92
CA ILE A 32 24.15 -28.06 -15.66
C ILE A 32 23.87 -26.55 -15.78
N MET A 33 24.26 -25.92 -16.90
CA MET A 33 24.00 -24.51 -17.14
C MET A 33 22.50 -24.19 -17.17
N ARG A 34 21.69 -25.03 -17.84
CA ARG A 34 20.22 -24.89 -17.88
C ARG A 34 19.59 -25.10 -16.51
N GLU A 35 20.14 -25.98 -15.68
CA GLU A 35 19.67 -26.19 -14.33
C GLU A 35 20.04 -25.02 -13.42
N ALA A 36 21.28 -24.53 -13.49
CA ALA A 36 21.75 -23.36 -12.77
C ALA A 36 20.91 -22.12 -13.10
N HIS A 37 20.66 -21.83 -14.38
CA HIS A 37 19.81 -20.71 -14.79
C HIS A 37 18.35 -20.85 -14.30
N ARG A 38 17.83 -22.09 -14.22
CA ARG A 38 16.51 -22.35 -13.63
C ARG A 38 16.51 -22.11 -12.12
N GLN A 39 17.55 -22.56 -11.42
CA GLN A 39 17.72 -22.33 -9.98
C GLN A 39 17.84 -20.85 -9.68
N GLU A 40 18.69 -20.12 -10.41
CA GLU A 40 18.86 -18.66 -10.28
C GLU A 40 17.54 -17.90 -10.46
N LYS A 41 16.75 -18.26 -11.49
CA LYS A 41 15.43 -17.65 -11.68
C LYS A 41 14.48 -17.94 -10.51
N ASN A 42 14.48 -19.18 -10.00
CA ASN A 42 13.63 -19.57 -8.88
C ASN A 42 14.05 -18.89 -7.58
N GLU A 43 15.36 -18.79 -7.31
CA GLU A 43 15.92 -18.06 -6.16
C GLU A 43 15.60 -16.58 -6.25
N ARG A 44 15.70 -15.97 -7.44
CA ARG A 44 15.31 -14.58 -7.64
C ARG A 44 13.84 -14.34 -7.30
N LEU A 45 12.94 -15.20 -7.75
CA LEU A 45 11.51 -15.09 -7.45
C LEU A 45 11.23 -15.24 -5.94
N LYS A 46 11.91 -16.18 -5.27
CA LYS A 46 11.79 -16.35 -3.81
C LYS A 46 12.31 -15.12 -3.08
N ASN A 47 13.46 -14.58 -3.48
CA ASN A 47 14.02 -13.38 -2.88
C ASN A 47 13.11 -12.17 -3.08
N GLU A 48 12.51 -12.00 -4.27
CA GLU A 48 11.53 -10.93 -4.53
C GLU A 48 10.27 -11.08 -3.66
N GLU A 49 9.78 -12.30 -3.47
CA GLU A 49 8.64 -12.60 -2.59
C GLU A 49 8.97 -12.34 -1.12
N GLU A 50 10.13 -12.82 -0.65
CA GLU A 50 10.63 -12.56 0.70
C GLU A 50 10.81 -11.06 0.96
N LEU A 51 11.36 -10.30 0.01
CA LEU A 51 11.49 -8.85 0.14
C LEU A 51 10.12 -8.16 0.26
N ARG A 52 9.11 -8.60 -0.49
CA ARG A 52 7.75 -8.07 -0.38
C ARG A 52 7.13 -8.37 0.97
N LEU A 53 7.29 -9.60 1.45
CA LEU A 53 6.82 -10.02 2.77
C LEU A 53 7.53 -9.20 3.85
N ASN A 54 8.86 -9.14 3.84
CA ASN A 54 9.65 -8.37 4.81
C ASN A 54 9.19 -6.90 4.91
N LEU A 55 8.88 -6.25 3.78
CA LEU A 55 8.36 -4.88 3.79
C LEU A 55 7.00 -4.76 4.49
N VAL A 56 6.11 -5.75 4.31
CA VAL A 56 4.83 -5.79 5.01
C VAL A 56 5.04 -6.08 6.50
N ASP A 57 6.01 -6.92 6.85
CA ASP A 57 6.33 -7.23 8.25
C ASP A 57 6.84 -5.99 8.99
N GLU A 58 7.83 -5.30 8.41
CA GLU A 58 8.37 -4.05 8.97
C GLU A 58 7.26 -3.00 9.14
N LYS A 59 6.32 -2.94 8.18
CA LYS A 59 5.16 -2.06 8.27
C LYS A 59 4.27 -2.45 9.45
N LEU A 60 3.88 -3.71 9.56
CA LEU A 60 3.03 -4.22 10.63
C LEU A 60 3.67 -4.02 12.00
N GLN A 61 4.96 -4.33 12.12
CA GLN A 61 5.74 -4.13 13.32
C GLN A 61 5.79 -2.67 13.76
N TRP A 62 5.95 -1.75 12.81
CA TRP A 62 5.85 -0.34 13.13
C TRP A 62 4.47 0.01 13.71
N PHE A 63 3.38 -0.45 13.08
CA PHE A 63 2.03 -0.17 13.58
C PHE A 63 1.77 -0.76 14.96
N GLN A 64 2.18 -2.01 15.19
CA GLN A 64 2.04 -2.68 16.50
C GLN A 64 2.73 -1.89 17.61
N ASN A 65 3.97 -1.44 17.40
CA ASN A 65 4.72 -0.66 18.38
C ASN A 65 4.13 0.73 18.66
N HIS A 66 3.32 1.26 17.74
CA HIS A 66 2.71 2.58 17.85
C HIS A 66 1.21 2.54 18.19
N PHE A 67 0.64 1.34 18.39
CA PHE A 67 -0.70 1.20 18.94
C PHE A 67 -0.70 1.56 20.42
N ASP A 68 -1.71 2.30 20.83
CA ASP A 68 -1.96 2.64 22.23
C ASP A 68 -2.55 1.40 22.92
N PRO A 69 -1.87 0.82 23.92
CA PRO A 69 -2.35 -0.37 24.62
C PRO A 69 -3.74 -0.20 25.23
N GLN A 70 -4.12 1.03 25.62
CA GLN A 70 -5.36 1.30 26.34
C GLN A 70 -6.58 1.53 25.41
N LYS A 71 -6.36 1.87 24.14
CA LYS A 71 -7.47 2.11 23.20
C LYS A 71 -8.11 0.79 22.76
N VAL A 72 -9.44 0.71 22.73
CA VAL A 72 -10.18 -0.48 22.26
C VAL A 72 -10.41 -0.43 20.73
N GLY A 73 -10.36 0.76 20.13
CA GLY A 73 -10.51 0.96 18.69
C GLY A 73 -10.11 2.38 18.30
N TYR A 74 -9.73 2.57 17.04
CA TYR A 74 -9.36 3.87 16.49
C TYR A 74 -10.54 4.50 15.74
N SER A 75 -10.69 5.81 15.89
CA SER A 75 -11.49 6.58 14.94
C SER A 75 -10.82 6.57 13.57
N LYS A 76 -11.59 6.81 12.50
CA LYS A 76 -11.02 6.99 11.15
C LYS A 76 -9.98 8.11 11.12
N LYS A 77 -10.21 9.18 11.87
CA LYS A 77 -9.26 10.29 12.03
C LYS A 77 -7.96 9.81 12.67
N ASP A 78 -8.03 9.16 13.82
CA ASP A 78 -6.86 8.63 14.52
C ASP A 78 -6.08 7.61 13.66
N ALA A 79 -6.77 6.79 12.86
CA ALA A 79 -6.15 5.83 11.94
C ALA A 79 -5.41 6.54 10.79
N CYS A 80 -6.01 7.60 10.23
CA CYS A 80 -5.36 8.48 9.26
C CYS A 80 -4.13 9.17 9.87
N GLU A 81 -4.22 9.72 11.09
CA GLU A 81 -3.10 10.35 11.79
C GLU A 81 -1.96 9.35 12.09
N LEU A 82 -2.30 8.11 12.43
CA LEU A 82 -1.32 7.04 12.61
C LEU A 82 -0.63 6.69 11.28
N THR A 83 -1.38 6.68 10.18
CA THR A 83 -0.86 6.48 8.83
C THR A 83 0.07 7.62 8.40
N ASP A 84 -0.29 8.87 8.69
CA ASP A 84 0.54 10.05 8.43
C ASP A 84 1.87 9.97 9.20
N ARG A 85 1.83 9.57 10.47
CA ARG A 85 3.05 9.33 11.27
C ARG A 85 3.91 8.22 10.68
N CYS A 86 3.29 7.15 10.19
CA CYS A 86 3.99 6.02 9.55
C CYS A 86 4.75 6.46 8.29
N LEU A 87 4.13 7.30 7.46
CA LEU A 87 4.72 7.81 6.22
C LEU A 87 5.83 8.82 6.48
N ASN A 88 5.66 9.69 7.48
CA ASN A 88 6.61 10.75 7.82
C ASN A 88 7.79 10.29 8.69
N ARG A 89 7.85 9.00 9.07
CA ARG A 89 8.88 8.47 9.99
C ARG A 89 10.32 8.68 9.51
N PHE A 90 10.54 8.81 8.20
CA PHE A 90 11.85 8.98 7.61
C PHE A 90 12.21 10.44 7.28
N ASN A 91 11.30 11.40 7.52
CA ASN A 91 11.51 12.78 7.08
C ASN A 91 12.75 13.43 7.73
N SER A 92 13.03 13.14 9.00
CA SER A 92 14.21 13.67 9.70
C SER A 92 15.52 13.11 9.13
N GLU A 93 15.57 11.82 8.80
CA GLU A 93 16.75 11.19 8.18
C GLU A 93 16.99 11.72 6.75
N GLN A 94 15.91 11.94 6.01
CA GLN A 94 15.93 12.54 4.68
C GLN A 94 16.50 13.96 4.74
N GLU A 95 15.96 14.80 5.62
CA GLU A 95 16.40 16.17 5.83
C GLU A 95 17.88 16.23 6.23
N GLN A 96 18.31 15.36 7.15
CA GLN A 96 19.72 15.26 7.53
C GLN A 96 20.62 14.91 6.34
N THR A 97 20.16 14.03 5.46
CA THR A 97 20.90 13.64 4.26
C THR A 97 20.95 14.78 3.24
N GLU A 98 19.85 15.52 3.07
CA GLU A 98 19.79 16.71 2.21
C GLU A 98 20.74 17.80 2.69
N LEU A 99 20.73 18.12 3.98
CA LEU A 99 21.64 19.10 4.59
C LEU A 99 23.10 18.69 4.44
N HIS A 100 23.42 17.42 4.70
CA HIS A 100 24.78 16.92 4.52
C HIS A 100 25.23 16.97 3.04
N ASN A 101 24.29 16.84 2.10
CA ASN A 101 24.58 16.95 0.67
C ASN A 101 24.83 18.41 0.26
N SER A 102 23.95 19.33 0.65
CA SER A 102 24.06 20.75 0.30
C SER A 102 25.37 21.38 0.79
N ILE A 103 25.90 20.93 1.93
CA ILE A 103 27.18 21.39 2.47
C ILE A 103 28.37 20.82 1.68
N LYS A 104 28.26 19.60 1.12
CA LYS A 104 29.37 18.86 0.49
C LYS A 104 29.35 18.87 -1.04
N ASP A 105 28.45 19.62 -1.69
CA ASP A 105 28.30 19.60 -3.16
C ASP A 105 29.53 20.10 -3.95
N ARG A 106 30.55 20.63 -3.27
CA ARG A 106 31.87 20.95 -3.86
C ARG A 106 32.92 19.83 -3.78
N GLN A 107 32.72 18.80 -2.98
CA GLN A 107 33.62 17.64 -2.88
C GLN A 107 32.98 16.42 -3.54
N GLY A 108 33.38 16.15 -4.78
CA GLY A 108 32.85 15.05 -5.60
C GLY A 108 32.76 13.70 -4.87
N GLY A 109 31.53 13.19 -4.77
CA GLY A 109 31.25 11.77 -5.00
C GLY A 109 31.54 10.74 -3.90
N ARG A 110 31.92 11.10 -2.67
CA ARG A 110 32.26 10.07 -1.64
C ARG A 110 31.06 9.47 -0.88
N ALA A 111 29.83 9.93 -1.10
CA ALA A 111 28.63 9.47 -0.38
C ALA A 111 27.55 8.83 -1.28
N VAL A 112 27.93 8.25 -2.42
CA VAL A 112 27.00 7.71 -3.43
C VAL A 112 26.04 6.64 -2.87
N PRO A 113 26.47 5.63 -2.08
CA PRO A 113 25.56 4.60 -1.57
C PRO A 113 24.50 5.14 -0.60
N ARG A 114 24.89 6.06 0.29
CA ARG A 114 23.96 6.72 1.22
C ARG A 114 22.97 7.62 0.48
N ARG A 115 23.43 8.36 -0.53
CA ARG A 115 22.57 9.21 -1.37
C ARG A 115 21.56 8.37 -2.15
N GLN A 116 21.99 7.27 -2.76
CA GLN A 116 21.12 6.39 -3.53
C GLN A 116 20.05 5.74 -2.64
N SER A 117 20.44 5.22 -1.47
CA SER A 117 19.48 4.62 -0.53
C SER A 117 18.49 5.65 0.04
N ALA A 118 18.93 6.87 0.37
CA ALA A 118 18.03 7.94 0.80
C ALA A 118 17.04 8.36 -0.31
N SER A 119 17.54 8.53 -1.55
CA SER A 119 16.70 8.83 -2.71
C SER A 119 15.66 7.74 -2.97
N ALA A 120 16.06 6.46 -2.92
CA ALA A 120 15.14 5.34 -3.08
C ALA A 120 14.04 5.34 -2.00
N ARG A 121 14.42 5.54 -0.72
CA ARG A 121 13.45 5.70 0.37
C ARG A 121 12.50 6.87 0.13
N ARG A 122 12.99 7.99 -0.42
CA ARG A 122 12.17 9.17 -0.75
C ARG A 122 11.14 8.87 -1.81
N SER A 123 11.54 8.20 -2.88
CA SER A 123 10.62 7.81 -3.94
C SER A 123 9.51 6.89 -3.42
N VAL A 124 9.85 5.93 -2.56
CA VAL A 124 8.87 5.03 -1.94
C VAL A 124 7.92 5.80 -0.99
N SER A 125 8.45 6.65 -0.12
CA SER A 125 7.64 7.48 0.79
C SER A 125 6.71 8.42 0.03
N ASN A 126 7.20 9.11 -1.00
CA ASN A 126 6.41 10.02 -1.81
C ASN A 126 5.32 9.27 -2.58
N SER A 127 5.64 8.14 -3.20
CA SER A 127 4.65 7.33 -3.90
C SER A 127 3.55 6.82 -2.96
N GLY A 128 3.92 6.38 -1.75
CA GLY A 128 2.95 5.99 -0.72
C GLY A 128 2.09 7.16 -0.23
N TYR A 129 2.69 8.34 -0.08
CA TYR A 129 1.98 9.56 0.33
C TYR A 129 1.03 10.07 -0.76
N GLU A 130 1.45 10.04 -2.01
CA GLU A 130 0.63 10.41 -3.17
C GLU A 130 -0.56 9.45 -3.31
N GLY A 131 -0.32 8.14 -3.24
CA GLY A 131 -1.41 7.15 -3.21
C GLY A 131 -2.36 7.28 -2.02
N TYR A 132 -1.86 7.75 -0.85
CA TYR A 132 -2.68 8.03 0.33
C TYR A 132 -3.52 9.32 0.20
N LYS A 133 -2.99 10.35 -0.45
CA LYS A 133 -3.71 11.60 -0.74
C LYS A 133 -4.74 11.41 -1.84
N ASP A 134 -4.39 10.62 -2.84
CA ASP A 134 -5.30 10.22 -3.90
C ASP A 134 -6.38 9.26 -3.39
N ALA A 135 -7.47 9.15 -4.14
CA ALA A 135 -8.57 8.25 -3.80
C ALA A 135 -8.20 6.76 -3.88
N CYS A 136 -6.97 6.41 -4.29
CA CYS A 136 -6.49 5.03 -4.36
C CYS A 136 -6.32 4.40 -2.97
N GLY A 137 -5.93 5.19 -1.96
CA GLY A 137 -5.72 4.75 -0.59
C GLY A 137 -4.48 3.86 -0.41
N LEU A 138 -3.94 3.86 0.81
CA LEU A 138 -2.81 3.03 1.22
C LEU A 138 -3.31 1.84 2.03
N GLU A 139 -2.83 0.63 1.73
CA GLU A 139 -3.16 -0.58 2.51
C GLU A 139 -2.44 -0.56 3.85
N VAL A 140 -3.16 -0.33 4.94
CA VAL A 140 -2.65 -0.30 6.31
C VAL A 140 -3.43 -1.27 7.19
N PRO A 141 -2.88 -1.67 8.35
CA PRO A 141 -3.61 -2.52 9.29
C PRO A 141 -4.89 -1.82 9.77
N ASP A 142 -6.00 -2.55 9.80
CA ASP A 142 -7.32 -2.03 10.17
C ASP A 142 -7.41 -1.82 11.68
N ALA A 143 -7.04 -0.62 12.11
CA ALA A 143 -7.13 -0.18 13.49
C ALA A 143 -8.55 0.25 13.90
N VAL A 144 -9.46 0.42 12.93
CA VAL A 144 -10.83 0.92 13.17
C VAL A 144 -11.74 -0.18 13.70
N ASN A 145 -11.57 -1.40 13.22
CA ASN A 145 -12.29 -2.55 13.75
C ASN A 145 -11.61 -3.09 15.02
N ALA A 146 -12.34 -3.14 16.13
CA ALA A 146 -11.83 -3.56 17.42
C ALA A 146 -11.36 -5.03 17.42
N ASP A 147 -12.04 -5.91 16.69
CA ASP A 147 -11.66 -7.32 16.63
C ASP A 147 -10.36 -7.50 15.85
N ASN A 148 -10.22 -6.80 14.72
CA ASN A 148 -8.98 -6.77 13.96
C ASN A 148 -7.84 -6.19 14.80
N LEU A 149 -8.08 -5.11 15.55
CA LEU A 149 -7.07 -4.50 16.41
C LEU A 149 -6.56 -5.46 17.51
N LYS A 150 -7.43 -6.28 18.11
CA LYS A 150 -7.02 -7.32 19.07
C LYS A 150 -6.10 -8.35 18.41
N THR A 151 -6.52 -8.87 17.25
CA THR A 151 -5.69 -9.85 16.51
C THR A 151 -4.34 -9.25 16.12
N LEU A 152 -4.31 -7.99 15.70
CA LEU A 152 -3.09 -7.28 15.33
C LEU A 152 -2.14 -7.07 16.51
N ARG A 153 -2.63 -7.01 17.76
CA ARG A 153 -1.78 -6.90 18.96
C ARG A 153 -1.18 -8.22 19.41
N GLU A 154 -1.94 -9.29 19.29
CA GLU A 154 -1.55 -10.63 19.74
C GLU A 154 -0.73 -11.39 18.68
N GLN A 155 -0.71 -10.91 17.44
CA GLN A 155 -0.07 -11.63 16.35
C GLN A 155 1.46 -11.56 16.39
N ASP A 156 2.07 -12.73 16.53
CA ASP A 156 3.51 -12.98 16.44
C ASP A 156 4.02 -12.95 14.99
N PHE A 157 4.16 -11.77 14.35
CA PHE A 157 4.90 -11.45 13.08
C PHE A 157 4.89 -12.44 11.89
N ASP A 158 4.09 -13.50 11.94
CA ASP A 158 4.12 -14.57 10.97
C ASP A 158 3.17 -14.19 9.85
N LEU A 159 3.71 -13.50 8.85
CA LEU A 159 2.97 -13.04 7.68
C LEU A 159 2.23 -14.17 6.95
N LYS A 160 2.70 -15.41 7.06
CA LYS A 160 2.02 -16.57 6.45
C LYS A 160 0.67 -16.85 7.12
N LYS A 161 0.48 -16.37 8.34
CA LYS A 161 -0.73 -16.53 9.15
C LYS A 161 -1.61 -15.29 9.17
N LEU A 162 -1.16 -14.16 8.61
CA LEU A 162 -1.93 -12.92 8.61
C LEU A 162 -3.13 -13.07 7.64
N PRO A 163 -4.37 -13.08 8.12
CA PRO A 163 -5.51 -13.07 7.22
C PRO A 163 -5.54 -11.73 6.49
N SER A 164 -5.73 -11.75 5.17
CA SER A 164 -5.77 -10.52 4.35
C SER A 164 -6.83 -9.51 4.81
N THR A 165 -7.81 -9.97 5.60
CA THR A 165 -8.89 -9.16 6.18
C THR A 165 -8.44 -8.18 7.26
N THR A 166 -7.21 -8.29 7.78
CA THR A 166 -6.66 -7.31 8.74
C THR A 166 -6.09 -6.08 8.07
N MET A 167 -5.95 -6.08 6.74
CA MET A 167 -5.47 -4.94 5.96
C MET A 167 -6.65 -4.17 5.35
N ARG A 168 -6.57 -2.84 5.35
CA ARG A 168 -7.60 -1.94 4.84
C ARG A 168 -6.97 -0.79 4.07
N LYS A 169 -7.61 -0.40 2.97
CA LYS A 169 -7.25 0.85 2.26
C LYS A 169 -7.75 2.05 3.05
N THR A 170 -6.83 2.90 3.47
CA THR A 170 -7.12 4.20 4.10
C THR A 170 -6.64 5.32 3.21
N CYS A 171 -7.45 6.36 3.06
CA CYS A 171 -7.07 7.57 2.32
C CYS A 171 -7.15 8.81 3.22
N ALA A 172 -6.49 9.89 2.83
CA ALA A 172 -6.55 11.15 3.57
C ALA A 172 -7.97 11.72 3.71
N ASN A 173 -8.86 11.39 2.76
CA ASN A 173 -10.26 11.82 2.80
C ASN A 173 -11.06 11.13 3.91
N ASP A 174 -10.60 9.99 4.45
CA ASP A 174 -11.28 9.29 5.55
C ASP A 174 -11.22 10.06 6.87
N ALA A 175 -10.24 10.96 7.02
CA ALA A 175 -10.14 11.87 8.16
C ALA A 175 -11.18 13.00 8.10
N LEU A 176 -11.72 13.30 6.92
CA LEU A 176 -12.68 14.39 6.77
C LEU A 176 -14.08 13.92 7.19
N PRO A 177 -14.79 14.69 8.04
CA PRO A 177 -16.17 14.38 8.34
C PRO A 177 -16.97 14.46 7.04
N LYS A 178 -17.60 13.35 6.64
CA LYS A 178 -18.51 13.36 5.49
C LYS A 178 -19.61 14.36 5.80
N LYS A 179 -19.83 15.35 4.92
CA LYS A 179 -21.00 16.23 4.99
C LYS A 179 -22.24 15.36 4.84
N CYS A 180 -22.85 14.97 5.95
CA CYS A 180 -24.17 14.36 5.94
C CYS A 180 -25.13 15.44 5.44
N TRP A 181 -25.53 15.35 4.17
CA TRP A 181 -26.72 16.03 3.71
C TRP A 181 -27.86 15.61 4.65
N LYS A 182 -28.30 16.54 5.50
CA LYS A 182 -29.53 16.35 6.24
C LYS A 182 -30.61 16.43 5.17
N LYS A 183 -31.20 15.29 4.78
CA LYS A 183 -32.50 15.31 4.11
C LYS A 183 -33.46 15.98 5.09
N THR A 184 -33.79 17.24 4.85
CA THR A 184 -35.00 17.84 5.40
C THR A 184 -36.17 17.01 4.86
N VAL A 185 -36.67 16.09 5.67
CA VAL A 185 -37.96 15.45 5.42
C VAL A 185 -39.00 16.54 5.66
N THR A 186 -39.37 17.24 4.59
CA THR A 186 -40.55 18.10 4.60
C THR A 186 -41.75 17.15 4.63
N THR A 187 -42.35 16.94 5.80
CA THR A 187 -43.68 16.36 5.92
C THR A 187 -44.68 17.43 5.46
N VAL A 188 -45.03 17.40 4.19
CA VAL A 188 -46.12 18.18 3.62
C VAL A 188 -47.32 17.23 3.46
N ASP A 189 -48.44 17.72 4.00
CA ASP A 189 -49.83 17.31 3.85
C ASP A 189 -50.39 16.17 4.72
N LYS A 190 -51.04 16.60 5.79
CA LYS A 190 -52.50 16.46 5.98
C LYS A 190 -52.91 17.38 7.13
N ASP A 191 -53.62 18.46 6.81
CA ASP A 191 -55.00 18.61 7.27
C ASP A 191 -55.66 19.83 6.59
N LEU A 192 -56.87 19.55 6.14
CA LEU A 192 -57.77 20.37 5.35
C LEU A 192 -58.60 21.27 6.29
N GLU A 193 -58.94 22.44 5.77
CA GLU A 193 -60.17 23.19 6.02
C GLU A 193 -60.18 24.40 6.99
N GLU A 194 -60.78 25.47 6.45
CA GLU A 194 -61.41 26.63 7.10
C GLU A 194 -60.54 27.76 7.69
N LEU A 195 -60.46 28.90 6.97
CA LEU A 195 -61.30 30.08 7.27
C LEU A 195 -61.06 31.25 6.30
N GLU A 196 -62.09 32.10 6.23
CA GLU A 196 -62.51 33.03 5.18
C GLU A 196 -61.71 34.34 4.98
N LEU A 197 -61.73 34.80 3.73
CA LEU A 197 -61.87 36.17 3.18
C LEU A 197 -61.65 37.42 4.06
N LYS A 198 -60.78 38.33 3.57
CA LYS A 198 -61.10 39.77 3.40
C LYS A 198 -60.08 40.54 2.53
N ASP A 199 -60.51 40.76 1.29
CA ASP A 199 -60.49 41.96 0.43
C ASP A 199 -59.56 43.17 0.70
N ASP A 200 -58.99 43.58 -0.44
CA ASP A 200 -58.89 44.93 -1.02
C ASP A 200 -57.67 45.87 -0.82
N SER A 201 -57.09 46.17 -1.99
CA SER A 201 -56.74 47.50 -2.50
C SER A 201 -55.47 48.19 -1.98
N ALA A 202 -54.44 48.30 -2.85
CA ALA A 202 -54.10 49.57 -3.51
C ALA A 202 -52.74 49.55 -4.26
N LEU A 203 -52.81 49.92 -5.55
CA LEU A 203 -51.90 50.82 -6.30
C LEU A 203 -50.50 50.30 -6.70
N ASN A 204 -50.33 49.92 -7.98
CA ASN A 204 -49.83 50.77 -9.09
C ASN A 204 -48.33 51.07 -8.98
N ALA A 205 -47.46 50.45 -9.80
CA ALA A 205 -47.12 50.82 -11.18
C ALA A 205 -45.78 51.56 -11.23
N LEU A 206 -44.81 51.02 -11.97
CA LEU A 206 -44.06 51.71 -13.04
C LEU A 206 -42.81 50.90 -13.42
N ASP A 207 -42.87 50.35 -14.62
CA ASP A 207 -41.75 49.93 -15.45
C ASP A 207 -40.89 51.12 -15.90
N ALA A 208 -39.64 50.80 -16.25
CA ALA A 208 -38.80 51.45 -17.24
C ALA A 208 -38.29 52.90 -17.02
N GLU A 209 -36.99 53.02 -16.75
CA GLU A 209 -36.14 53.90 -17.58
C GLU A 209 -34.65 53.49 -17.54
N MET A 210 -34.08 53.31 -18.74
CA MET A 210 -32.66 53.19 -19.03
C MET A 210 -32.15 54.56 -19.52
N THR A 211 -30.82 54.76 -19.49
CA THR A 211 -30.01 55.86 -20.09
C THR A 211 -30.00 57.17 -19.28
N SER A 212 -28.91 57.95 -19.13
CA SER A 212 -27.55 57.97 -19.66
C SER A 212 -26.68 59.01 -18.91
N VAL A 213 -25.35 58.81 -18.95
CA VAL A 213 -24.27 59.82 -19.08
C VAL A 213 -24.01 60.81 -17.93
N ALA A 214 -22.80 60.71 -17.39
CA ALA A 214 -21.82 61.80 -17.32
C ALA A 214 -20.43 61.23 -17.62
#